data_AF-A0A2T1DCC8-F1
#
_entry.id   AF-A0A2T1DCC8-F1
#
_cell.length_a   1.000
_cell.length_b   1.000
_cell.length_c   1.000
_cell.angle_alpha   90.00
_cell.angle_beta   90.00
_cell.angle_gamma   90.00
#
_symmetry.space_group_name_H-M   'P 1'
#
loop_
_entity.id
_entity.type
_entity.pdbx_description
1 polymer ?
#
loop_
_entity_poly.entity_id
_entity_poly.type
_entity_poly.pdbx_seq_one_letter_code
_entity_poly.pdbx_strand_id
1 'polypeptide(L)'
;MQLKPFARAAMRYPLTRVLLATSISLAVILPTWARPAMLTANLATSQINVRLNPSTQSGIAYSGYAGDRVDILKQTQASDGYTWYYVTFDHFGAKGWVRGDLVSPIASAPSPSVKSPAVLKQPSPAIAVIPETRPVRPSSGEFTSKQINYFLEIALGAEFSQSGSASKIRKWQGDVRIQYLGSPTTEDLKTLNSVISEVNELTNGGIHLQLVEQPCCTGGVRNPNITIHFAPESQFSQLEPNYQPGNYGYFWTRWDANNRIYNANVLITTTKVTQKERSHLIREELTQSLGLMQDSFKYAESVFYQPWTDVTQYSEIDRSLIRMLYDPKISSGMTQAQVMNVLNTRQAQQR
;
A
#
# COMPACT_ATOMS: atom_id res chain seq x y z
N MET A 1 35.96 -76.36 35.58
CA MET A 1 35.98 -76.00 37.02
C MET A 1 36.93 -74.83 37.21
N GLN A 2 36.51 -73.77 37.92
CA GLN A 2 37.25 -72.53 38.24
C GLN A 2 37.71 -71.59 37.09
N LEU A 3 37.68 -70.30 37.42
CA LEU A 3 38.12 -69.12 36.66
C LEU A 3 39.59 -68.77 36.96
N LYS A 4 40.29 -68.10 36.04
CA LYS A 4 41.31 -67.00 36.19
C LYS A 4 42.23 -66.91 34.92
N PRO A 5 43.03 -65.84 34.69
CA PRO A 5 42.60 -64.43 34.56
C PRO A 5 43.42 -63.60 33.51
N PHE A 6 43.09 -62.29 33.38
CA PHE A 6 43.92 -61.16 32.88
C PHE A 6 44.69 -61.21 31.54
N ALA A 7 44.43 -60.22 30.67
CA ALA A 7 45.45 -59.23 30.24
C ALA A 7 44.80 -57.95 29.67
N ARG A 8 45.48 -56.80 29.79
CA ARG A 8 45.05 -55.49 29.26
C ARG A 8 45.51 -55.29 27.81
N ALA A 9 44.73 -54.55 27.03
CA ALA A 9 45.25 -53.74 25.91
C ALA A 9 44.63 -52.34 25.97
N ALA A 10 45.47 -51.30 26.02
CA ALA A 10 45.02 -49.91 26.09
C ALA A 10 44.87 -49.32 24.68
N MET A 11 43.66 -48.93 24.31
CA MET A 11 43.42 -48.26 23.03
C MET A 11 43.63 -46.75 23.19
N ARG A 12 44.68 -46.23 22.55
CA ARG A 12 44.95 -44.78 22.48
C ARG A 12 44.04 -44.16 21.42
N TYR A 13 43.12 -43.29 21.82
CA TYR A 13 42.42 -42.40 20.90
C TYR A 13 43.31 -41.19 20.57
N PRO A 14 43.40 -40.76 19.29
CA PRO A 14 44.13 -39.55 18.93
C PRO A 14 43.42 -38.31 19.45
N LEU A 15 44.21 -37.34 19.96
CA LEU A 15 43.74 -36.02 20.37
C LEU A 15 43.39 -35.17 19.14
N THR A 16 42.17 -35.29 18.65
CA THR A 16 41.62 -34.31 17.69
C THR A 16 41.39 -33.00 18.45
N ARG A 17 42.29 -32.02 18.26
CA ARG A 17 42.14 -30.68 18.82
C ARG A 17 40.86 -30.04 18.30
N VAL A 18 39.83 -29.97 19.14
CA VAL A 18 38.69 -29.07 18.93
C VAL A 18 39.19 -27.64 19.15
N LEU A 19 39.65 -27.02 18.07
CA LEU A 19 39.77 -25.57 18.00
C LEU A 19 38.36 -24.99 18.01
N LEU A 20 37.85 -24.71 19.22
CA LEU A 20 36.63 -23.96 19.41
C LEU A 20 36.91 -22.51 19.01
N ALA A 21 36.88 -22.25 17.70
CA ALA A 21 36.97 -20.90 17.15
C ALA A 21 35.68 -20.17 17.50
N THR A 22 35.62 -19.57 18.70
CA THR A 22 34.61 -18.59 19.08
C THR A 22 34.82 -17.35 18.22
N SER A 23 34.25 -17.38 17.01
CA SER A 23 34.19 -16.25 16.10
C SER A 23 33.36 -15.14 16.74
N ILE A 24 34.03 -14.22 17.43
CA ILE A 24 33.45 -12.99 17.95
C ILE A 24 33.16 -12.11 16.74
N SER A 25 32.01 -12.33 16.10
CA SER A 25 31.49 -11.45 15.08
C SER A 25 31.16 -10.11 15.74
N LEU A 26 31.97 -9.10 15.46
CA LEU A 26 31.78 -7.76 16.01
C LEU A 26 30.54 -7.12 15.36
N ALA A 27 29.38 -7.34 15.98
CA ALA A 27 28.13 -6.72 15.57
C ALA A 27 28.19 -5.22 15.90
N VAL A 28 28.55 -4.39 14.92
CA VAL A 28 28.49 -2.94 15.05
C VAL A 28 27.02 -2.52 15.10
N ILE A 29 26.50 -2.32 16.30
CA ILE A 29 25.13 -1.82 16.52
C ILE A 29 25.14 -0.31 16.25
N LEU A 30 25.04 0.06 14.98
CA LEU A 30 24.64 1.42 14.62
C LEU A 30 23.13 1.59 14.88
N PRO A 31 22.66 2.77 15.29
CA PRO A 31 21.23 3.06 15.39
C PRO A 31 20.65 3.19 13.97
N THR A 32 20.18 2.07 13.41
CA THR A 32 19.68 2.01 12.03
C THR A 32 18.17 1.99 11.97
N TRP A 33 17.61 3.03 11.36
CA TRP A 33 16.36 2.92 10.64
C TRP A 33 16.50 1.80 9.60
N ALA A 34 15.42 1.05 9.35
CA ALA A 34 15.41 0.04 8.30
C ALA A 34 15.79 0.68 6.95
N ARG A 35 16.74 0.06 6.24
CA ARG A 35 17.23 0.59 4.94
C ARG A 35 16.69 -0.27 3.81
N PRO A 36 15.82 0.26 2.94
CA PRO A 36 15.22 -0.52 1.88
C PRO A 36 16.26 -0.96 0.85
N ALA A 37 16.17 -2.22 0.45
CA ALA A 37 17.02 -2.84 -0.54
C ALA A 37 16.24 -3.84 -1.40
N MET A 38 16.86 -4.32 -2.47
CA MET A 38 16.37 -5.48 -3.22
C MET A 38 17.40 -6.60 -3.23
N LEU A 39 16.93 -7.83 -3.18
CA LEU A 39 17.75 -8.99 -3.49
C LEU A 39 18.14 -8.97 -4.97
N THR A 40 19.35 -9.41 -5.31
CA THR A 40 19.87 -9.37 -6.69
C THR A 40 20.69 -10.60 -7.04
N ALA A 41 20.65 -10.98 -8.32
CA ALA A 41 21.45 -12.02 -8.93
C ALA A 41 21.55 -11.78 -10.45
N ASN A 42 22.41 -12.52 -11.13
CA ASN A 42 22.64 -12.39 -12.57
C ASN A 42 21.42 -12.76 -13.45
N LEU A 43 20.44 -13.49 -12.90
CA LEU A 43 19.18 -13.82 -13.56
C LEU A 43 18.01 -13.45 -12.63
N ALA A 44 16.99 -12.78 -13.17
CA ALA A 44 15.85 -12.28 -12.41
C ALA A 44 14.93 -13.36 -11.79
N THR A 45 15.18 -14.64 -12.08
CA THR A 45 14.45 -15.78 -11.51
C THR A 45 15.31 -16.62 -10.54
N SER A 46 16.55 -16.20 -10.26
CA SER A 46 17.42 -16.94 -9.34
C SER A 46 16.91 -16.88 -7.90
N GLN A 47 16.79 -18.05 -7.28
CA GLN A 47 16.47 -18.19 -5.87
C GLN A 47 17.69 -17.81 -4.99
N ILE A 48 17.45 -17.05 -3.92
CA ILE A 48 18.46 -16.51 -3.00
C ILE A 48 18.18 -17.03 -1.60
N ASN A 49 19.18 -17.68 -1.00
CA ASN A 49 19.05 -18.30 0.32
C ASN A 49 19.20 -17.28 1.45
N VAL A 50 18.19 -17.23 2.32
CA VAL A 50 18.12 -16.41 3.52
C VAL A 50 18.37 -17.34 4.71
N ARG A 51 19.43 -17.08 5.48
CA ARG A 51 19.98 -18.06 6.41
C ARG A 51 19.74 -17.70 7.88
N LEU A 52 19.71 -18.70 8.74
CA LEU A 52 19.56 -18.52 10.18
C LEU A 52 20.74 -17.74 10.79
N ASN A 53 21.95 -17.93 10.25
CA ASN A 53 23.17 -17.23 10.65
C ASN A 53 23.94 -16.72 9.41
N PRO A 54 24.82 -15.70 9.55
CA PRO A 54 25.59 -15.13 8.45
C PRO A 54 26.77 -16.04 8.05
N SER A 55 26.45 -17.14 7.38
CA SER A 55 27.42 -18.11 6.86
C SER A 55 26.78 -18.96 5.78
N THR A 56 27.51 -19.23 4.70
CA THR A 56 27.07 -20.15 3.63
C THR A 56 26.83 -21.60 4.11
N GLN A 57 27.36 -22.00 5.27
CA GLN A 57 27.12 -23.31 5.89
C GLN A 57 25.87 -23.33 6.80
N SER A 58 25.29 -22.18 7.12
CA SER A 58 24.12 -22.11 8.02
C SER A 58 22.85 -22.61 7.33
N GLY A 59 21.97 -23.24 8.11
CA GLY A 59 20.64 -23.65 7.68
C GLY A 59 19.85 -22.49 7.05
N ILE A 60 19.09 -22.83 6.00
CA ILE A 60 18.24 -21.90 5.28
C ILE A 60 16.98 -21.67 6.13
N ALA A 61 16.74 -20.42 6.51
CA ALA A 61 15.53 -19.98 7.22
C ALA A 61 14.38 -19.76 6.23
N TYR A 62 14.70 -19.22 5.05
CA TYR A 62 13.78 -18.92 3.97
C TYR A 62 14.56 -18.84 2.64
N SER A 63 13.87 -18.87 1.51
CA SER A 63 14.49 -18.64 0.20
C SER A 63 13.65 -17.63 -0.59
N GLY A 64 14.21 -16.44 -0.82
CA GLY A 64 13.64 -15.42 -1.70
C GLY A 64 14.12 -15.58 -3.14
N TYR A 65 13.88 -14.57 -3.96
CA TYR A 65 14.29 -14.48 -5.36
C TYR A 65 14.96 -13.13 -5.67
N ALA A 66 15.74 -13.08 -6.75
CA ALA A 66 16.25 -11.82 -7.27
C ALA A 66 15.10 -10.88 -7.67
N GLY A 67 15.12 -9.64 -7.17
CA GLY A 67 14.02 -8.68 -7.29
C GLY A 67 13.14 -8.57 -6.04
N ASP A 68 13.22 -9.52 -5.09
CA ASP A 68 12.49 -9.41 -3.82
C ASP A 68 12.95 -8.17 -3.04
N ARG A 69 11.99 -7.42 -2.50
CA ARG A 69 12.28 -6.29 -1.60
C ARG A 69 12.46 -6.75 -0.17
N VAL A 70 13.49 -6.19 0.45
CA VAL A 70 13.85 -6.46 1.84
C VAL A 70 14.40 -5.21 2.52
N ASP A 71 14.04 -5.03 3.78
CA ASP A 71 14.61 -4.01 4.66
C ASP A 71 15.87 -4.55 5.35
N ILE A 72 17.00 -3.88 5.13
CA ILE A 72 18.24 -4.15 5.87
C ILE A 72 18.09 -3.61 7.29
N LEU A 73 18.04 -4.52 8.26
CA LEU A 73 17.92 -4.21 9.69
C LEU A 73 19.27 -4.17 10.41
N LYS A 74 20.23 -5.01 9.98
CA LYS A 74 21.60 -5.07 10.53
C LYS A 74 22.59 -5.48 9.46
N GLN A 75 23.88 -5.28 9.72
CA GLN A 75 24.97 -5.83 8.91
C GLN A 75 26.07 -6.44 9.79
N THR A 76 26.84 -7.39 9.27
CA THR A 76 28.04 -7.92 9.93
C THR A 76 29.04 -8.44 8.89
N GLN A 77 30.33 -8.51 9.24
CA GLN A 77 31.34 -9.19 8.43
C GLN A 77 31.51 -10.62 8.96
N ALA A 78 31.38 -11.62 8.10
CA ALA A 78 31.50 -13.03 8.49
C ALA A 78 32.90 -13.60 8.20
N SER A 79 33.20 -14.74 8.81
CA SER A 79 34.46 -15.48 8.63
C SER A 79 34.64 -16.07 7.23
N ASP A 80 33.57 -16.12 6.40
CA ASP A 80 33.66 -16.46 4.98
C ASP A 80 34.07 -15.29 4.08
N GLY A 81 34.42 -14.15 4.67
CA GLY A 81 34.96 -12.98 3.98
C GLY A 81 33.90 -12.02 3.43
N TYR A 82 32.62 -12.38 3.48
CA TYR A 82 31.53 -11.54 2.98
C TYR A 82 30.95 -10.63 4.07
N THR A 83 30.46 -9.47 3.65
CA THR A 83 29.47 -8.72 4.41
C THR A 83 28.13 -9.45 4.30
N TRP A 84 27.41 -9.57 5.39
CA TRP A 84 26.06 -10.15 5.45
C TRP A 84 25.09 -9.13 6.01
N TYR A 85 23.91 -9.03 5.40
CA TYR A 85 22.80 -8.21 5.88
C TYR A 85 21.78 -9.08 6.59
N TYR A 86 21.38 -8.69 7.80
CA TYR A 86 20.17 -9.23 8.42
C TYR A 86 19.00 -8.44 7.87
N VAL A 87 18.18 -9.11 7.07
CA VAL A 87 17.07 -8.49 6.36
C VAL A 87 15.74 -8.97 6.91
N THR A 88 14.70 -8.16 6.76
CA THR A 88 13.30 -8.59 6.87
C THR A 88 12.64 -8.46 5.52
N PHE A 89 11.80 -9.42 5.14
CA PHE A 89 11.01 -9.32 3.92
C PHE A 89 9.77 -8.47 4.18
N ASP A 90 9.60 -7.43 3.38
CA ASP A 90 8.61 -6.37 3.58
C ASP A 90 7.17 -6.90 3.59
N HIS A 91 6.90 -7.98 2.85
CA HIS A 91 5.56 -8.49 2.56
C HIS A 91 5.07 -9.64 3.46
N PHE A 92 5.95 -10.27 4.27
CA PHE A 92 5.55 -11.36 5.19
C PHE A 92 6.40 -11.46 6.46
N GLY A 93 7.33 -10.53 6.69
CA GLY A 93 8.01 -10.35 7.97
C GLY A 93 9.02 -11.43 8.36
N ALA A 94 9.30 -12.42 7.49
CA ALA A 94 10.40 -13.36 7.73
C ALA A 94 11.74 -12.66 7.71
N LYS A 95 12.68 -13.17 8.51
CA LYS A 95 13.97 -12.52 8.77
C LYS A 95 15.10 -13.52 8.69
N GLY A 96 16.26 -13.06 8.24
CA GLY A 96 17.47 -13.86 8.23
C GLY A 96 18.61 -13.14 7.53
N TRP A 97 19.72 -13.84 7.39
CA TRP A 97 20.95 -13.31 6.84
C TRP A 97 21.06 -13.61 5.35
N VAL A 98 21.27 -12.56 4.55
CA VAL A 98 21.58 -12.66 3.12
C VAL A 98 22.98 -12.09 2.88
N ARG A 99 23.72 -12.72 1.97
CA ARG A 99 25.08 -12.30 1.61
C ARG A 99 25.03 -10.98 0.83
N GLY A 100 25.92 -10.05 1.16
CA GLY A 100 25.78 -8.64 0.78
C GLY A 100 25.95 -8.33 -0.70
N ASP A 101 26.61 -9.21 -1.46
CA ASP A 101 26.68 -9.18 -2.93
C ASP A 101 25.34 -9.47 -3.61
N LEU A 102 24.39 -10.08 -2.87
CA LEU A 102 23.04 -10.38 -3.33
C LEU A 102 22.02 -9.34 -2.83
N VAL A 103 22.45 -8.14 -2.38
CA VAL A 103 21.58 -7.09 -1.84
C VAL A 103 21.98 -5.70 -2.35
N SER A 104 21.02 -4.94 -2.91
CA SER A 104 21.25 -3.60 -3.48
C SER A 104 20.38 -2.53 -2.79
N PRO A 105 20.95 -1.55 -2.06
CA PRO A 105 20.20 -0.50 -1.36
C PRO A 105 19.55 0.54 -2.29
N ILE A 106 18.43 1.13 -1.85
CA ILE A 106 17.70 2.20 -2.56
C ILE A 106 17.95 3.56 -1.87
N ALA A 107 18.15 4.63 -2.63
CA ALA A 107 18.50 5.99 -2.13
C ALA A 107 17.38 7.03 -2.34
N SER A 108 17.31 8.05 -1.48
CA SER A 108 16.18 9.02 -1.40
C SER A 108 16.60 10.47 -1.16
N ALA A 109 15.99 11.44 -1.88
CA ALA A 109 16.09 12.92 -1.71
C ALA A 109 14.89 13.64 -2.42
N PRO A 110 14.55 14.93 -2.14
CA PRO A 110 13.14 15.32 -1.92
C PRO A 110 12.50 16.47 -2.79
N SER A 111 11.23 16.81 -2.44
CA SER A 111 10.42 18.05 -2.71
C SER A 111 9.29 17.96 -3.79
N PRO A 112 8.31 18.91 -3.87
CA PRO A 112 6.98 18.65 -3.31
C PRO A 112 5.79 18.73 -4.30
N SER A 113 5.07 17.62 -4.39
CA SER A 113 3.69 17.48 -4.88
C SER A 113 3.07 16.29 -4.14
N VAL A 114 1.77 16.31 -3.81
CA VAL A 114 1.16 15.15 -3.12
C VAL A 114 0.97 14.02 -4.11
N LYS A 115 1.86 13.02 -4.02
CA LYS A 115 1.79 11.75 -4.75
C LYS A 115 0.68 10.88 -4.16
N SER A 116 0.09 10.01 -4.99
CA SER A 116 -0.47 8.75 -4.48
C SER A 116 0.59 8.07 -3.59
N PRO A 117 0.22 7.51 -2.41
CA PRO A 117 1.19 6.94 -1.50
C PRO A 117 2.03 5.85 -2.19
N ALA A 118 3.33 5.85 -1.89
CA ALA A 118 4.25 4.94 -2.56
C ALA A 118 4.27 3.58 -1.84
N VAL A 119 3.53 2.61 -2.37
CA VAL A 119 4.04 1.32 -2.92
C VAL A 119 2.94 0.27 -2.88
N LEU A 120 2.54 -0.22 -4.05
CA LEU A 120 2.03 -1.59 -4.20
C LEU A 120 2.66 -2.25 -5.42
N LYS A 121 3.38 -3.36 -5.22
CA LYS A 121 3.59 -4.41 -6.23
C LYS A 121 3.04 -5.73 -5.69
N GLN A 122 2.28 -6.40 -6.54
CA GLN A 122 1.29 -7.45 -6.23
C GLN A 122 1.36 -8.58 -7.28
N PRO A 123 0.65 -9.73 -7.12
CA PRO A 123 -0.07 -10.24 -5.92
C PRO A 123 0.70 -11.48 -5.35
N SER A 124 0.19 -12.48 -4.60
CA SER A 124 -1.17 -12.93 -4.25
C SER A 124 -1.17 -13.69 -2.87
N PRO A 125 -2.00 -14.69 -2.49
CA PRO A 125 -2.91 -14.47 -1.36
C PRO A 125 -2.71 -15.38 -0.13
N ALA A 126 -3.21 -14.91 1.02
CA ALA A 126 -3.59 -15.74 2.15
C ALA A 126 -4.96 -15.29 2.70
N ILE A 127 -5.90 -16.22 2.82
CA ILE A 127 -7.28 -15.96 3.25
C ILE A 127 -7.32 -15.77 4.77
N ALA A 128 -7.83 -14.63 5.23
CA ALA A 128 -8.23 -14.43 6.63
C ALA A 128 -9.76 -14.38 6.73
N VAL A 129 -10.37 -15.44 7.28
CA VAL A 129 -11.78 -15.44 7.66
C VAL A 129 -11.90 -14.67 8.97
N ILE A 130 -12.57 -13.52 8.95
CA ILE A 130 -12.90 -12.74 10.16
C ILE A 130 -14.41 -12.82 10.39
N PRO A 131 -14.88 -13.19 11.60
CA PRO A 131 -16.31 -13.25 11.87
C PRO A 131 -16.94 -11.85 11.94
N GLU A 132 -18.06 -11.65 11.24
CA GLU A 132 -18.83 -10.41 11.29
C GLU A 132 -19.48 -10.17 12.67
N THR A 133 -18.82 -9.41 13.53
CA THR A 133 -19.51 -8.76 14.65
C THR A 133 -20.26 -7.53 14.13
N ARG A 134 -21.54 -7.71 13.78
CA ARG A 134 -22.45 -6.63 13.34
C ARG A 134 -22.35 -5.39 14.26
N PRO A 135 -21.90 -4.23 13.76
CA PRO A 135 -22.08 -2.98 14.47
C PRO A 135 -23.57 -2.61 14.49
N VAL A 136 -24.06 -2.10 15.62
CA VAL A 136 -25.39 -1.50 15.71
C VAL A 136 -25.44 -0.32 14.73
N ARG A 137 -26.43 -0.28 13.83
CA ARG A 137 -26.66 0.86 12.92
C ARG A 137 -26.92 2.12 13.74
N PRO A 138 -26.11 3.18 13.64
CA PRO A 138 -26.52 4.50 14.08
C PRO A 138 -27.65 4.97 13.15
N SER A 139 -28.81 5.28 13.71
CA SER A 139 -29.89 5.93 12.97
C SER A 139 -29.49 7.38 12.65
N SER A 140 -29.56 7.75 11.37
CA SER A 140 -29.67 9.14 10.87
C SER A 140 -28.77 10.20 11.52
N GLY A 141 -27.57 10.42 10.94
CA GLY A 141 -26.89 11.73 11.02
C GLY A 141 -25.58 11.81 11.80
N GLU A 142 -25.36 10.94 12.79
CA GLU A 142 -24.14 10.96 13.60
C GLU A 142 -22.99 10.13 13.01
N PHE A 143 -21.83 10.76 12.82
CA PHE A 143 -20.56 10.07 12.59
C PHE A 143 -19.85 9.82 13.93
N THR A 144 -19.32 8.62 14.13
CA THR A 144 -18.53 8.28 15.33
C THR A 144 -17.16 8.96 15.32
N SER A 145 -16.55 9.19 16.49
CA SER A 145 -15.18 9.71 16.56
C SER A 145 -14.15 8.82 15.86
N LYS A 146 -14.39 7.49 15.77
CA LYS A 146 -13.61 6.55 14.95
C LYS A 146 -13.63 6.96 13.47
N GLN A 147 -14.83 7.15 12.92
CA GLN A 147 -15.03 7.54 11.52
C GLN A 147 -14.48 8.96 11.25
N ILE A 148 -14.71 9.93 12.14
CA ILE A 148 -14.21 11.30 11.98
C ILE A 148 -12.67 11.33 11.97
N ASN A 149 -12.02 10.67 12.92
CA ASN A 149 -10.56 10.60 12.97
C ASN A 149 -9.96 9.94 11.72
N TYR A 150 -10.61 8.89 11.20
CA TYR A 150 -10.19 8.24 9.96
C TYR A 150 -10.44 9.13 8.74
N PHE A 151 -11.56 9.85 8.67
CA PHE A 151 -11.82 10.81 7.60
C PHE A 151 -10.76 11.91 7.54
N LEU A 152 -10.30 12.43 8.69
CA LEU A 152 -9.22 13.41 8.72
C LEU A 152 -7.92 12.85 8.14
N GLU A 153 -7.52 11.65 8.54
CA GLU A 153 -6.33 10.96 8.02
C GLU A 153 -6.41 10.74 6.51
N ILE A 154 -7.53 10.21 6.01
CA ILE A 154 -7.72 9.86 4.61
C ILE A 154 -7.91 11.10 3.71
N ALA A 155 -8.55 12.17 4.19
CA ALA A 155 -8.86 13.37 3.39
C ALA A 155 -7.81 14.49 3.49
N LEU A 156 -6.96 14.50 4.54
CA LEU A 156 -5.96 15.55 4.78
C LEU A 156 -4.51 15.01 4.78
N GLY A 157 -4.32 13.69 4.72
CA GLY A 157 -3.02 13.05 4.84
C GLY A 157 -2.62 12.82 6.30
N ALA A 158 -1.77 11.82 6.53
CA ALA A 158 -1.28 11.45 7.87
C ALA A 158 -0.18 12.39 8.40
N GLU A 159 -0.37 13.70 8.27
CA GLU A 159 0.52 14.73 8.81
C GLU A 159 -0.15 15.52 9.94
N PHE A 160 0.06 15.03 11.17
CA PHE A 160 0.15 15.91 12.36
C PHE A 160 1.47 16.72 12.32
N SER A 161 1.88 17.20 11.14
CA SER A 161 3.23 17.72 10.94
C SER A 161 3.36 19.14 11.50
N GLN A 162 4.52 19.40 12.08
CA GLN A 162 4.92 20.72 12.59
C GLN A 162 5.41 21.62 11.43
N SER A 163 4.72 21.55 10.29
CA SER A 163 5.03 22.26 9.04
C SER A 163 3.95 23.30 8.77
N GLY A 164 4.33 24.56 8.56
CA GLY A 164 3.43 25.72 8.59
C GLY A 164 2.40 25.85 7.46
N SER A 165 2.11 24.79 6.71
CA SER A 165 1.03 24.73 5.72
C SER A 165 0.05 23.63 6.10
N ALA A 166 -0.97 23.98 6.90
CA ALA A 166 -1.99 23.04 7.32
C ALA A 166 -2.67 22.38 6.10
N SER A 167 -2.75 21.05 6.10
CA SER A 167 -3.51 20.28 5.10
C SER A 167 -4.96 20.75 5.02
N LYS A 168 -5.48 20.79 3.79
CA LYS A 168 -6.81 21.29 3.45
C LYS A 168 -7.60 20.28 2.65
N ILE A 169 -8.92 20.23 2.88
CA ILE A 169 -9.85 19.42 2.10
C ILE A 169 -9.72 19.80 0.62
N ARG A 170 -9.39 18.80 -0.20
CA ARG A 170 -9.49 18.86 -1.65
C ARG A 170 -10.70 18.04 -2.07
N LYS A 171 -11.63 18.65 -2.80
CA LYS A 171 -12.82 17.99 -3.34
C LYS A 171 -13.26 18.67 -4.62
N TRP A 172 -14.06 17.96 -5.40
CA TRP A 172 -14.77 18.52 -6.56
C TRP A 172 -15.88 19.48 -6.12
N GLN A 173 -16.34 20.31 -7.05
CA GLN A 173 -17.52 21.17 -6.89
C GLN A 173 -18.41 21.05 -8.13
N GLY A 174 -19.66 20.63 -7.94
CA GLY A 174 -20.58 20.32 -9.03
C GLY A 174 -20.34 18.95 -9.68
N ASP A 175 -20.98 18.74 -10.82
CA ASP A 175 -21.01 17.45 -11.52
C ASP A 175 -19.65 17.09 -12.11
N VAL A 176 -19.31 15.80 -12.06
CA VAL A 176 -18.04 15.24 -12.54
C VAL A 176 -18.32 14.28 -13.69
N ARG A 177 -17.89 14.68 -14.88
CA ARG A 177 -17.91 13.86 -16.09
C ARG A 177 -16.72 12.90 -16.10
N ILE A 178 -17.00 11.61 -16.12
CA ILE A 178 -16.00 10.54 -16.18
C ILE A 178 -15.96 10.00 -17.60
N GLN A 179 -14.78 9.91 -18.20
CA GLN A 179 -14.54 9.17 -19.44
C GLN A 179 -13.58 8.02 -19.13
N TYR A 180 -13.78 6.84 -19.72
CA TYR A 180 -12.76 5.79 -19.75
C TYR A 180 -12.01 5.77 -21.11
N LEU A 181 -10.82 5.19 -21.16
CA LEU A 181 -10.05 4.95 -22.38
C LEU A 181 -9.40 3.57 -22.32
N GLY A 182 -9.04 3.01 -23.48
CA GLY A 182 -8.46 1.66 -23.59
C GLY A 182 -9.52 0.58 -23.76
N SER A 183 -9.31 -0.59 -23.17
CA SER A 183 -10.15 -1.79 -23.39
C SER A 183 -10.52 -2.48 -22.07
N PRO A 184 -11.42 -1.88 -21.26
CA PRO A 184 -11.99 -2.53 -20.07
C PRO A 184 -12.82 -3.77 -20.45
N THR A 185 -12.95 -4.71 -19.52
CA THR A 185 -13.92 -5.82 -19.63
C THR A 185 -15.35 -5.35 -19.30
N THR A 186 -16.34 -6.18 -19.61
CA THR A 186 -17.73 -5.97 -19.19
C THR A 186 -17.84 -5.85 -17.66
N GLU A 187 -17.08 -6.67 -16.93
CA GLU A 187 -17.01 -6.64 -15.46
C GLU A 187 -16.38 -5.36 -14.93
N ASP A 188 -15.34 -4.82 -15.58
CA ASP A 188 -14.75 -3.53 -15.23
C ASP A 188 -15.78 -2.39 -15.36
N LEU A 189 -16.52 -2.37 -16.48
CA LEU A 189 -17.59 -1.39 -16.70
C LEU A 189 -18.74 -1.58 -15.71
N LYS A 190 -19.08 -2.81 -15.32
CA LYS A 190 -20.06 -3.09 -14.27
C LYS A 190 -19.59 -2.58 -12.91
N THR A 191 -18.32 -2.78 -12.54
CA THR A 191 -17.75 -2.22 -11.31
C THR A 191 -17.76 -0.69 -11.36
N LEU A 192 -17.30 -0.07 -12.44
CA LEU A 192 -17.27 1.38 -12.59
C LEU A 192 -18.66 2.01 -12.42
N ASN A 193 -19.69 1.45 -13.08
CA ASN A 193 -21.07 1.93 -12.93
C ASN A 193 -21.62 1.71 -11.51
N SER A 194 -21.27 0.60 -10.84
CA SER A 194 -21.62 0.38 -9.42
C SER A 194 -21.00 1.45 -8.52
N VAL A 195 -19.70 1.74 -8.68
CA VAL A 195 -18.98 2.74 -7.89
C VAL A 195 -19.59 4.14 -8.10
N ILE A 196 -19.89 4.51 -9.35
CA ILE A 196 -20.58 5.76 -9.70
C ILE A 196 -21.95 5.85 -8.99
N SER A 197 -22.76 4.80 -9.06
CA SER A 197 -24.09 4.78 -8.45
C SER A 197 -24.02 4.86 -6.91
N GLU A 198 -23.12 4.09 -6.29
CA GLU A 198 -22.95 4.09 -4.83
C GLU A 198 -22.45 5.45 -4.32
N VAL A 199 -21.52 6.11 -5.02
CA VAL A 199 -21.08 7.47 -4.63
C VAL A 199 -22.22 8.47 -4.78
N ASN A 200 -23.00 8.43 -5.86
CA ASN A 200 -24.14 9.32 -6.06
C ASN A 200 -25.20 9.16 -4.96
N GLU A 201 -25.49 7.91 -4.54
CA GLU A 201 -26.39 7.63 -3.43
C GLU A 201 -25.83 8.12 -2.08
N LEU A 202 -24.56 7.78 -1.79
CA LEU A 202 -23.92 8.13 -0.51
C LEU A 202 -23.77 9.64 -0.32
N THR A 203 -23.56 10.39 -1.39
CA THR A 203 -23.32 11.83 -1.32
C THR A 203 -24.60 12.67 -1.36
N ASN A 204 -25.75 12.06 -1.68
CA ASN A 204 -27.10 12.66 -1.60
C ASN A 204 -27.17 14.08 -2.22
N GLY A 205 -26.62 14.23 -3.43
CA GLY A 205 -26.58 15.51 -4.16
C GLY A 205 -25.40 16.43 -3.82
N GLY A 206 -24.50 16.05 -2.92
CA GLY A 206 -23.25 16.78 -2.66
C GLY A 206 -22.25 16.77 -3.84
N ILE A 207 -22.40 15.81 -4.75
CA ILE A 207 -21.73 15.65 -6.04
C ILE A 207 -22.59 14.76 -6.94
N HIS A 208 -22.46 14.89 -8.26
CA HIS A 208 -23.01 13.92 -9.21
C HIS A 208 -21.91 13.42 -10.16
N LEU A 209 -21.59 12.13 -10.07
CA LEU A 209 -20.71 11.43 -11.00
C LEU A 209 -21.54 10.91 -12.19
N GLN A 210 -21.10 11.18 -13.41
CA GLN A 210 -21.72 10.64 -14.62
C GLN A 210 -20.67 10.13 -15.61
N LEU A 211 -20.89 8.95 -16.17
CA LEU A 211 -20.09 8.42 -17.27
C LEU A 211 -20.54 9.09 -18.58
N VAL A 212 -19.60 9.68 -19.33
CA VAL A 212 -19.89 10.31 -20.63
C VAL A 212 -19.48 9.39 -21.80
N GLU A 213 -20.22 9.49 -22.90
CA GLU A 213 -20.01 8.65 -24.08
C GLU A 213 -18.65 8.86 -24.75
N GLN A 214 -18.18 7.82 -25.46
CA GLN A 214 -16.94 7.88 -26.22
C GLN A 214 -17.15 8.68 -27.52
N PRO A 215 -16.22 9.59 -27.90
CA PRO A 215 -16.35 10.43 -29.10
C PRO A 215 -16.36 9.72 -30.47
N CYS A 216 -16.41 8.39 -30.52
CA CYS A 216 -16.36 7.66 -31.79
C CYS A 216 -17.63 7.80 -32.64
N CYS A 217 -18.76 8.22 -32.04
CA CYS A 217 -20.05 8.35 -32.74
C CYS A 217 -20.70 9.73 -32.63
N THR A 218 -20.29 10.58 -31.67
CA THR A 218 -20.86 11.92 -31.45
C THR A 218 -19.76 12.97 -31.55
N GLY A 219 -19.94 13.96 -32.43
CA GLY A 219 -18.96 15.04 -32.70
C GLY A 219 -18.82 16.07 -31.57
N GLY A 220 -19.01 15.66 -30.31
CA GLY A 220 -18.93 16.50 -29.13
C GLY A 220 -17.49 16.80 -28.70
N VAL A 221 -17.29 17.95 -28.07
CA VAL A 221 -16.00 18.34 -27.49
C VAL A 221 -15.69 17.48 -26.27
N ARG A 222 -14.53 16.81 -26.27
CA ARG A 222 -13.99 16.11 -25.09
C ARG A 222 -13.74 17.11 -23.96
N ASN A 223 -14.54 17.04 -22.90
CA ASN A 223 -14.28 17.75 -21.65
C ASN A 223 -14.61 16.89 -20.40
N PRO A 224 -14.01 15.69 -20.27
CA PRO A 224 -14.12 14.93 -19.03
C PRO A 224 -13.39 15.64 -17.89
N ASN A 225 -13.95 15.52 -16.69
CA ASN A 225 -13.29 15.93 -15.46
C ASN A 225 -12.27 14.85 -15.03
N ILE A 226 -12.69 13.58 -15.07
CA ILE A 226 -11.85 12.41 -14.76
C ILE A 226 -11.67 11.57 -16.02
N THR A 227 -10.43 11.20 -16.33
CA THR A 227 -10.12 10.21 -17.38
C THR A 227 -9.58 8.92 -16.74
N ILE A 228 -10.26 7.80 -16.95
CA ILE A 228 -9.88 6.46 -16.45
C ILE A 228 -9.23 5.67 -17.58
N HIS A 229 -7.97 5.29 -17.44
CA HIS A 229 -7.22 4.57 -18.46
C HIS A 229 -7.09 3.08 -18.12
N PHE A 230 -7.69 2.22 -18.94
CA PHE A 230 -7.53 0.78 -18.88
C PHE A 230 -6.43 0.34 -19.84
N ALA A 231 -5.20 0.21 -19.33
CA ALA A 231 -4.01 -0.10 -20.12
C ALA A 231 -3.05 -1.02 -19.34
N PRO A 232 -2.09 -1.70 -19.99
CA PRO A 232 -0.99 -2.36 -19.27
C PRO A 232 -0.16 -1.34 -18.49
N GLU A 233 0.31 -1.70 -17.29
CA GLU A 233 1.16 -0.85 -16.43
C GLU A 233 2.38 -0.26 -17.15
N SER A 234 2.95 -0.98 -18.12
CA SER A 234 4.07 -0.50 -18.95
C SER A 234 3.77 0.74 -19.81
N GLN A 235 2.49 1.11 -19.96
CA GLN A 235 2.04 2.32 -20.68
C GLN A 235 1.75 3.49 -19.73
N PHE A 236 1.68 3.27 -18.41
CA PHE A 236 1.19 4.27 -17.46
C PHE A 236 2.01 5.56 -17.44
N SER A 237 3.34 5.48 -17.50
CA SER A 237 4.22 6.67 -17.58
C SER A 237 3.99 7.53 -18.85
N GLN A 238 3.37 6.98 -19.89
CA GLN A 238 3.02 7.72 -21.11
C GLN A 238 1.66 8.42 -21.00
N LEU A 239 0.77 7.89 -20.14
CA LEU A 239 -0.60 8.37 -19.94
C LEU A 239 -0.66 9.43 -18.82
N GLU A 240 0.11 9.25 -17.76
CA GLU A 240 0.32 10.23 -16.70
C GLU A 240 1.82 10.32 -16.35
N PRO A 241 2.52 11.39 -16.76
CA PRO A 241 3.95 11.55 -16.49
C PRO A 241 4.35 11.58 -15.01
N ASN A 242 3.40 11.83 -14.10
CA ASN A 242 3.64 11.78 -12.65
C ASN A 242 3.56 10.36 -12.05
N TYR A 243 3.14 9.38 -12.84
CA TYR A 243 3.01 7.97 -12.45
C TYR A 243 4.28 7.44 -11.76
N GLN A 244 4.10 6.62 -10.71
CA GLN A 244 5.19 5.97 -9.99
C GLN A 244 5.28 4.49 -10.41
N PRO A 245 6.33 4.06 -11.16
CA PRO A 245 6.44 2.73 -11.74
C PRO A 245 6.26 1.57 -10.76
N GLY A 246 5.38 0.65 -11.12
CA GLY A 246 5.02 -0.53 -10.35
C GLY A 246 3.64 -0.52 -9.71
N ASN A 247 3.03 0.65 -9.48
CA ASN A 247 1.68 0.73 -8.95
C ASN A 247 0.67 0.28 -10.02
N TYR A 248 -0.23 -0.65 -9.67
CA TYR A 248 -1.16 -1.27 -10.62
C TYR A 248 -2.49 -0.53 -10.78
N GLY A 249 -2.90 0.22 -9.76
CA GLY A 249 -3.75 1.39 -9.89
C GLY A 249 -2.89 2.65 -9.74
N TYR A 250 -3.37 3.80 -10.21
CA TYR A 250 -2.80 5.09 -9.85
C TYR A 250 -3.75 6.26 -10.16
N PHE A 251 -4.00 7.15 -9.22
CA PHE A 251 -4.69 8.41 -9.46
C PHE A 251 -3.74 9.61 -9.39
N TRP A 252 -4.04 10.63 -10.21
CA TRP A 252 -3.39 11.94 -10.17
C TRP A 252 -4.46 13.02 -10.28
N THR A 253 -4.60 13.86 -9.25
CA THR A 253 -5.59 14.94 -9.20
C THR A 253 -4.92 16.30 -9.32
N ARG A 254 -5.62 17.25 -9.95
CA ARG A 254 -5.19 18.65 -10.10
C ARG A 254 -6.23 19.55 -9.47
N TRP A 255 -5.78 20.49 -8.63
CA TRP A 255 -6.63 21.43 -7.91
C TRP A 255 -6.18 22.88 -8.09
N ASP A 256 -7.12 23.82 -7.94
CA ASP A 256 -6.86 25.26 -8.01
C ASP A 256 -6.29 25.84 -6.70
N ALA A 257 -6.00 27.15 -6.68
CA ALA A 257 -5.53 27.85 -5.48
C ALA A 257 -6.53 27.78 -4.29
N ASN A 258 -7.80 27.47 -4.55
CA ASN A 258 -8.84 27.30 -3.54
C ASN A 258 -8.93 25.85 -3.03
N ASN A 259 -8.13 24.91 -3.55
CA ASN A 259 -8.16 23.46 -3.29
C ASN A 259 -9.34 22.74 -3.97
N ARG A 260 -9.95 23.32 -5.01
CA ARG A 260 -11.04 22.71 -5.78
C ARG A 260 -10.43 21.81 -6.84
N ILE A 261 -10.77 20.53 -6.82
CA ILE A 261 -10.30 19.59 -7.85
C ILE A 261 -11.02 19.96 -9.16
N TYR A 262 -10.27 20.08 -10.25
CA TYR A 262 -10.80 20.44 -11.58
C TYR A 262 -10.48 19.40 -12.66
N ASN A 263 -9.49 18.53 -12.45
CA ASN A 263 -9.12 17.47 -13.37
C ASN A 263 -8.46 16.30 -12.62
N ALA A 264 -8.68 15.06 -13.07
CA ALA A 264 -7.90 13.91 -12.63
C ALA A 264 -7.68 12.89 -13.75
N ASN A 265 -6.57 12.17 -13.64
CA ASN A 265 -6.30 10.93 -14.35
C ASN A 265 -6.36 9.77 -13.35
N VAL A 266 -6.92 8.63 -13.77
CA VAL A 266 -6.93 7.37 -13.03
C VAL A 266 -6.42 6.29 -13.98
N LEU A 267 -5.49 5.45 -13.53
CA LEU A 267 -4.89 4.38 -14.31
C LEU A 267 -5.25 3.03 -13.67
N ILE A 268 -5.70 2.06 -14.47
CA ILE A 268 -6.13 0.73 -14.00
C ILE A 268 -5.47 -0.33 -14.88
N THR A 269 -4.65 -1.21 -14.29
CA THR A 269 -3.87 -2.15 -15.10
C THR A 269 -4.76 -3.21 -15.73
N THR A 270 -4.62 -3.46 -17.03
CA THR A 270 -5.28 -4.59 -17.71
C THR A 270 -4.47 -5.89 -17.65
N THR A 271 -3.31 -5.88 -16.99
CA THR A 271 -2.37 -7.01 -16.96
C THR A 271 -1.85 -7.28 -15.55
N LYS A 272 -1.44 -8.54 -15.29
CA LYS A 272 -0.83 -9.01 -14.02
C LYS A 272 -1.74 -8.94 -12.78
N VAL A 273 -3.04 -8.69 -12.96
CA VAL A 273 -4.07 -8.72 -11.91
C VAL A 273 -5.26 -9.56 -12.35
N THR A 274 -5.97 -10.15 -11.40
CA THR A 274 -7.26 -10.81 -11.62
C THR A 274 -8.38 -9.80 -11.86
N GLN A 275 -9.55 -10.27 -12.29
CA GLN A 275 -10.75 -9.42 -12.39
C GLN A 275 -11.17 -8.85 -11.02
N LYS A 276 -11.04 -9.61 -9.92
CA LYS A 276 -11.44 -9.17 -8.59
C LYS A 276 -10.55 -8.05 -8.07
N GLU A 277 -9.23 -8.20 -8.24
CA GLU A 277 -8.23 -7.17 -7.92
C GLU A 277 -8.43 -5.93 -8.80
N ARG A 278 -8.72 -6.09 -10.09
CA ARG A 278 -9.02 -4.93 -10.96
C ARG A 278 -10.31 -4.20 -10.55
N SER A 279 -11.34 -4.93 -10.12
CA SER A 279 -12.55 -4.34 -9.53
C SER A 279 -12.28 -3.62 -8.21
N HIS A 280 -11.31 -4.07 -7.41
CA HIS A 280 -10.84 -3.34 -6.23
C HIS A 280 -10.16 -2.03 -6.63
N LEU A 281 -9.17 -2.08 -7.55
CA LEU A 281 -8.48 -0.89 -8.07
C LEU A 281 -9.44 0.16 -8.65
N ILE A 282 -10.45 -0.26 -9.43
CA ILE A 282 -11.47 0.67 -9.98
C ILE A 282 -12.22 1.40 -8.87
N ARG A 283 -12.52 0.71 -7.75
CA ARG A 283 -13.23 1.30 -6.61
C ARG A 283 -12.31 2.22 -5.82
N GLU A 284 -11.13 1.75 -5.44
CA GLU A 284 -10.12 2.51 -4.69
C GLU A 284 -9.76 3.80 -5.44
N GLU A 285 -9.16 3.69 -6.62
CA GLU A 285 -8.57 4.81 -7.35
C GLU A 285 -9.60 5.88 -7.74
N LEU A 286 -10.80 5.47 -8.17
CA LEU A 286 -11.88 6.42 -8.44
C LEU A 286 -12.30 7.14 -7.15
N THR A 287 -12.44 6.43 -6.02
CA THR A 287 -12.83 7.05 -4.74
C THR A 287 -11.75 8.00 -4.22
N GLN A 288 -10.48 7.61 -4.29
CA GLN A 288 -9.35 8.44 -3.88
C GLN A 288 -9.27 9.73 -4.71
N SER A 289 -9.49 9.63 -6.03
CA SER A 289 -9.55 10.79 -6.95
C SER A 289 -10.65 11.81 -6.62
N LEU A 290 -11.63 11.47 -5.77
CA LEU A 290 -12.66 12.41 -5.31
C LEU A 290 -12.19 13.36 -4.20
N GLY A 291 -11.07 13.07 -3.53
CA GLY A 291 -10.58 13.84 -2.38
C GLY A 291 -10.18 13.02 -1.14
N LEU A 292 -10.27 11.70 -1.20
CA LEU A 292 -9.91 10.77 -0.12
C LEU A 292 -8.53 10.15 -0.43
N MET A 293 -7.50 10.99 -0.50
CA MET A 293 -6.26 10.76 -1.24
C MET A 293 -5.15 9.98 -0.51
N GLN A 294 -5.38 9.50 0.71
CA GLN A 294 -4.36 8.90 1.57
C GLN A 294 -4.74 7.48 1.97
N ASP A 295 -3.76 6.56 1.95
CA ASP A 295 -3.92 5.18 2.42
C ASP A 295 -3.63 5.07 3.93
N SER A 296 -4.08 3.98 4.56
CA SER A 296 -3.88 3.74 5.99
C SER A 296 -3.77 2.25 6.34
N PHE A 297 -3.00 1.92 7.38
CA PHE A 297 -2.87 0.56 7.92
C PHE A 297 -3.97 0.18 8.93
N LYS A 298 -5.04 0.97 9.09
CA LYS A 298 -5.98 0.82 10.22
C LYS A 298 -7.12 -0.19 10.03
N TYR A 299 -7.67 -0.31 8.83
CA TYR A 299 -8.92 -1.03 8.58
C TYR A 299 -8.80 -1.88 7.31
N ALA A 300 -8.56 -3.18 7.46
CA ALA A 300 -8.35 -4.11 6.34
C ALA A 300 -9.62 -4.33 5.50
N GLU A 301 -10.78 -3.93 6.01
CA GLU A 301 -12.05 -3.89 5.30
C GLU A 301 -12.24 -2.64 4.43
N SER A 302 -11.37 -1.63 4.58
CA SER A 302 -11.50 -0.34 3.89
C SER A 302 -10.87 -0.36 2.51
N VAL A 303 -11.47 0.38 1.58
CA VAL A 303 -10.87 0.66 0.25
C VAL A 303 -9.64 1.59 0.30
N PHE A 304 -9.28 2.12 1.47
CA PHE A 304 -8.07 2.91 1.69
C PHE A 304 -7.03 2.14 2.52
N TYR A 305 -7.09 0.81 2.54
CA TYR A 305 -6.12 0.00 3.27
C TYR A 305 -4.81 -0.09 2.50
N GLN A 306 -3.70 0.32 3.12
CA GLN A 306 -2.42 0.44 2.40
C GLN A 306 -1.80 -0.91 1.94
N PRO A 307 -1.89 -2.02 2.70
CA PRO A 307 -1.56 -3.35 2.19
C PRO A 307 -2.60 -3.85 1.17
N TRP A 308 -2.25 -4.84 0.34
CA TRP A 308 -3.20 -5.38 -0.66
C TRP A 308 -4.53 -5.76 -0.03
N THR A 309 -5.60 -5.41 -0.72
CA THR A 309 -6.86 -6.11 -0.60
C THR A 309 -7.41 -6.40 -1.99
N ASP A 310 -8.49 -7.16 -2.03
CA ASP A 310 -9.34 -7.29 -3.19
C ASP A 310 -10.81 -6.99 -2.82
N VAL A 311 -11.03 -6.08 -1.86
CA VAL A 311 -12.39 -5.73 -1.40
C VAL A 311 -13.16 -5.02 -2.51
N THR A 312 -14.28 -5.61 -2.91
CA THR A 312 -15.10 -5.15 -4.04
C THR A 312 -16.31 -4.30 -3.62
N GLN A 313 -16.45 -4.01 -2.32
CA GLN A 313 -17.53 -3.24 -1.72
C GLN A 313 -16.98 -2.18 -0.77
N TYR A 314 -17.69 -1.05 -0.62
CA TYR A 314 -17.41 -0.11 0.47
C TYR A 314 -17.86 -0.67 1.82
N SER A 315 -16.93 -0.68 2.78
CA SER A 315 -17.24 -0.89 4.19
C SER A 315 -18.07 0.28 4.77
N GLU A 316 -18.70 0.08 5.93
CA GLU A 316 -19.45 1.16 6.60
C GLU A 316 -18.56 2.34 7.06
N ILE A 317 -17.23 2.14 7.15
CA ILE A 317 -16.33 3.26 7.40
C ILE A 317 -16.06 4.06 6.13
N ASP A 318 -15.83 3.40 4.98
CA ASP A 318 -15.69 4.07 3.67
C ASP A 318 -16.94 4.88 3.30
N ARG A 319 -18.12 4.27 3.50
CA ARG A 319 -19.43 4.92 3.27
C ARG A 319 -19.56 6.21 4.08
N SER A 320 -19.09 6.22 5.32
CA SER A 320 -19.09 7.40 6.18
C SER A 320 -18.05 8.45 5.75
N LEU A 321 -16.89 8.04 5.25
CA LEU A 321 -15.87 8.94 4.70
C LEU A 321 -16.37 9.68 3.46
N ILE A 322 -17.02 8.98 2.53
CA ILE A 322 -17.63 9.56 1.33
C ILE A 322 -18.73 10.56 1.71
N ARG A 323 -19.61 10.19 2.65
CA ARG A 323 -20.65 11.08 3.21
C ARG A 323 -20.06 12.33 3.87
N MET A 324 -18.98 12.21 4.65
CA MET A 324 -18.31 13.34 5.28
C MET A 324 -17.65 14.27 4.26
N LEU A 325 -16.95 13.74 3.25
CA LEU A 325 -16.28 14.56 2.24
C LEU A 325 -17.28 15.44 1.47
N TYR A 326 -18.44 14.89 1.12
CA TYR A 326 -19.47 15.57 0.34
C TYR A 326 -20.60 16.18 1.16
N ASP A 327 -20.44 16.25 2.48
CA ASP A 327 -21.39 16.97 3.32
C ASP A 327 -21.50 18.45 2.91
N PRO A 328 -22.71 19.05 2.85
CA PRO A 328 -22.88 20.46 2.47
C PRO A 328 -22.16 21.46 3.37
N LYS A 329 -21.83 21.10 4.62
CA LYS A 329 -21.04 21.94 5.53
C LYS A 329 -19.52 21.74 5.40
N ILE A 330 -19.06 20.76 4.60
CA ILE A 330 -17.64 20.50 4.36
C ILE A 330 -17.23 21.08 3.00
N SER A 331 -16.48 22.17 3.04
CA SER A 331 -16.01 22.90 1.87
C SER A 331 -14.57 22.57 1.51
N SER A 332 -14.26 22.65 0.21
CA SER A 332 -12.89 22.72 -0.29
C SER A 332 -12.13 23.86 0.41
N GLY A 333 -10.87 23.61 0.76
CA GLY A 333 -10.01 24.56 1.46
C GLY A 333 -10.13 24.54 3.00
N MET A 334 -11.07 23.78 3.58
CA MET A 334 -11.19 23.64 5.04
C MET A 334 -10.00 22.90 5.64
N THR A 335 -9.48 23.43 6.75
CA THR A 335 -8.48 22.79 7.61
C THR A 335 -9.10 21.75 8.54
N GLN A 336 -8.28 20.86 9.11
CA GLN A 336 -8.68 19.89 10.14
C GLN A 336 -9.53 20.51 11.27
N ALA A 337 -9.14 21.68 11.79
CA ALA A 337 -9.86 22.34 12.88
C ALA A 337 -11.28 22.79 12.45
N GLN A 338 -11.43 23.30 11.22
CA GLN A 338 -12.72 23.70 10.67
C GLN A 338 -13.64 22.49 10.43
N VAL A 339 -13.08 21.40 9.88
CA VAL A 339 -13.77 20.12 9.68
C VAL A 339 -14.27 19.56 11.03
N MET A 340 -13.39 19.50 12.03
CA MET A 340 -13.75 19.03 13.38
C MET A 340 -14.86 19.86 14.01
N ASN A 341 -14.83 21.19 13.88
CA ASN A 341 -15.87 22.06 14.40
C ASN A 341 -17.24 21.78 13.76
N VAL A 342 -17.28 21.58 12.44
CA VAL A 342 -18.50 21.23 11.69
C VAL A 342 -19.07 19.88 12.14
N LEU A 343 -18.23 18.85 12.25
CA LEU A 343 -18.66 17.48 12.56
C LEU A 343 -19.06 17.33 14.03
N ASN A 344 -18.33 17.93 14.97
CA ASN A 344 -18.65 17.89 16.40
C ASN A 344 -19.92 18.70 16.73
N THR A 345 -20.14 19.85 16.07
CA THR A 345 -21.34 20.67 16.31
C THR A 345 -22.61 19.93 15.88
N ARG A 346 -22.55 19.05 14.86
CA ARG A 346 -23.69 18.17 14.53
C ARG A 346 -24.03 17.19 15.63
N GLN A 347 -23.03 16.51 16.22
CA GLN A 347 -23.23 15.60 17.36
C GLN A 347 -23.86 16.31 18.57
N ALA A 348 -23.65 17.62 18.72
CA ALA A 348 -24.23 18.42 19.81
C ALA A 348 -25.63 18.98 19.50
N GLN A 349 -26.02 19.10 18.22
CA GLN A 349 -27.31 19.65 17.78
C GLN A 349 -28.39 18.58 17.57
N GLN A 350 -28.05 17.30 17.72
CA GLN A 350 -28.94 16.15 17.51
C GLN A 350 -29.15 15.31 18.78
N ARG A 351 -28.67 15.82 19.92
CA ARG A 351 -28.90 15.32 21.28
C ARG A 351 -29.79 16.29 22.04
#